data_AF-A0A925ERY7-F1
#
_entry.id   AF-A0A925ERY7-F1
#
_cell.length_a   1.000
_cell.length_b   1.000
_cell.length_c   1.000
_cell.angle_alpha   90.00
_cell.angle_beta   90.00
_cell.angle_gamma   90.00
#
_symmetry.space_group_name_H-M   'P 1'
#
loop_
_entity.id
_entity.type
_entity.pdbx_description
1 polymer ?
#
loop_
_entity_poly.entity_id
_entity_poly.type
_entity_poly.pdbx_seq_one_letter_code
_entity_poly.pdbx_strand_id
1 'polypeptide(L)' 'MESVNTPDMLNLSVERMFLDMTEPLDTMLGLQMLQVVRSLVDISYKMGHSDGRQKGAPFNPCSLCPHQSA' A
#
# COMPACT_ATOMS: atom_id res chain seq x y z
N MET A 1 -18.29 -3.60 7.46
CA MET A 1 -17.09 -2.73 7.43
C MET A 1 -16.16 -3.36 6.43
N GLU A 2 -16.03 -2.76 5.25
CA GLU A 2 -15.28 -3.33 4.13
C GLU A 2 -13.79 -3.43 4.54
N SER A 3 -13.19 -4.61 4.42
CA SER A 3 -11.78 -4.80 4.78
C SER A 3 -10.92 -4.08 3.74
N VAL A 4 -10.31 -2.96 4.15
CA VAL A 4 -9.35 -2.24 3.31
C VAL A 4 -8.12 -3.13 3.13
N ASN A 5 -7.98 -3.69 1.93
CA ASN A 5 -6.85 -4.52 1.57
C ASN A 5 -5.87 -3.71 0.73
N THR A 6 -4.59 -3.89 1.02
CA THR A 6 -3.53 -3.31 0.20
C THR A 6 -3.55 -3.92 -1.21
N PRO A 7 -3.49 -3.12 -2.28
CA PRO A 7 -3.48 -3.64 -3.64
C PRO A 7 -2.30 -4.58 -3.90
N ASP A 8 -2.55 -5.72 -4.57
CA ASP A 8 -1.52 -6.73 -4.84
C ASP A 8 -0.32 -6.18 -5.62
N MET A 9 -0.58 -5.24 -6.54
CA MET A 9 0.47 -4.57 -7.32
C MET A 9 1.42 -3.74 -6.44
N LEU A 10 0.91 -3.13 -5.37
CA LEU A 10 1.73 -2.38 -4.41
C LEU A 10 2.64 -3.34 -3.63
N ASN A 11 2.09 -4.46 -3.17
CA ASN A 11 2.84 -5.50 -2.47
C ASN A 11 3.98 -6.03 -3.35
N LEU A 12 3.69 -6.42 -4.59
CA LEU A 12 4.69 -6.90 -5.55
C LEU A 12 5.79 -5.87 -5.83
N SER A 13 5.42 -4.59 -5.96
CA SER A 13 6.39 -3.52 -6.23
C SER A 13 7.34 -3.29 -5.05
N VAL A 14 6.82 -3.31 -3.83
CA VAL A 14 7.65 -3.16 -2.63
C VAL A 14 8.53 -4.39 -2.41
N GLU A 15 8.01 -5.59 -2.67
CA GLU A 15 8.81 -6.81 -2.57
C GLU A 15 10.01 -6.77 -3.52
N ARG A 16 9.77 -6.40 -4.78
CA ARG A 16 10.84 -6.26 -5.76
C ARG A 16 11.84 -5.19 -5.35
N MET A 17 11.37 -4.02 -4.93
CA MET A 17 12.24 -2.95 -4.44
C MET A 17 13.11 -3.40 -3.27
N PHE A 18 12.54 -4.14 -2.32
CA PHE A 18 13.26 -4.59 -1.14
C PHE A 18 14.30 -5.65 -1.48
N LEU A 19 13.95 -6.61 -2.35
CA LEU A 19 14.89 -7.63 -2.82
C LEU A 19 16.05 -7.01 -3.64
N ASP A 20 15.75 -6.03 -4.49
CA ASP A 20 16.77 -5.31 -5.26
C ASP A 20 17.72 -4.50 -4.35
N MET A 21 17.24 -3.92 -3.25
CA MET A 21 18.09 -3.21 -2.27
C MET A 21 18.89 -4.16 -1.37
N THR A 22 18.37 -5.36 -1.12
CA THR A 22 18.96 -6.34 -0.20
C THR A 22 19.75 -7.43 -0.93
N GLU A 23 20.05 -7.25 -2.22
CA GLU A 23 20.88 -8.15 -3.01
C GLU A 23 22.24 -8.53 -2.36
N PRO A 24 22.92 -7.68 -1.55
CA PRO A 24 24.14 -8.10 -0.85
C PRO A 24 23.88 -8.86 0.48
N LEU A 25 22.64 -9.02 0.92
CA LEU A 25 22.26 -9.71 2.16
C LEU A 25 22.07 -11.21 1.91
N ASP A 26 22.31 -12.03 2.94
CA ASP A 26 21.95 -13.45 2.93
C ASP A 26 20.46 -13.62 2.57
N THR A 27 20.18 -14.49 1.60
CA THR A 27 18.84 -14.72 1.03
C THR A 27 17.82 -15.11 2.10
N MET A 28 18.25 -15.83 3.15
CA MET A 28 17.34 -16.23 4.24
C MET A 28 16.94 -15.02 5.11
N LEU A 29 17.87 -14.11 5.38
CA LEU A 29 17.60 -12.88 6.14
C LEU A 29 16.73 -11.91 5.32
N GLY A 30 16.99 -11.79 4.01
CA GLY A 30 16.19 -10.98 3.10
C GLY A 30 14.71 -11.41 3.07
N LEU A 31 14.44 -12.72 3.01
CA LEU A 31 13.07 -13.24 3.01
C LEU A 31 12.33 -13.03 4.34
N GLN A 32 13.02 -13.15 5.48
CA GLN A 32 12.41 -12.86 6.79
C GLN A 32 12.08 -11.36 6.93
N MET A 33 12.99 -10.49 6.49
CA MET A 33 12.74 -9.05 6.49
C MET A 33 11.62 -8.65 5.52
N LEU A 34 11.49 -9.33 4.38
CA LEU A 34 10.41 -9.10 3.43
C LEU A 34 9.01 -9.23 4.07
N GLN A 35 8.83 -10.20 4.97
CA GLN A 35 7.56 -10.35 5.70
C GLN A 35 7.27 -9.17 6.63
N VAL A 36 8.30 -8.64 7.30
CA VAL A 36 8.20 -7.44 8.13
C VAL A 36 7.83 -6.23 7.28
N VAL A 37 8.50 -6.06 6.15
CA VAL A 37 8.24 -4.97 5.20
C VAL A 37 6.82 -5.03 4.65
N ARG A 38 6.33 -6.21 4.22
CA ARG A 38 4.93 -6.39 3.77
C ARG A 38 3.93 -5.97 4.85
N SER A 39 4.18 -6.33 6.10
CA SER A 39 3.31 -5.95 7.23
C SER A 39 3.30 -4.44 7.45
N LEU A 40 4.46 -3.79 7.35
CA LEU A 40 4.57 -2.33 7.48
C LEU A 40 3.85 -1.59 6.35
N VAL A 41 3.95 -2.08 5.11
CA VAL A 41 3.25 -1.52 3.95
C VAL A 41 1.74 -1.62 4.16
N ASP A 42 1.24 -2.76 4.61
CA ASP A 42 -0.19 -2.97 4.82
C ASP A 42 -0.76 -2.06 5.92
N ILE A 43 -0.04 -1.91 7.02
CA ILE A 43 -0.39 -0.97 8.09
C ILE A 43 -0.38 0.47 7.57
N SER A 44 0.68 0.86 6.84
CA SER A 44 0.84 2.21 6.29
C SER A 44 -0.27 2.55 5.28
N TYR A 45 -0.63 1.60 4.43
CA TYR A 45 -1.72 1.76 3.47
C TYR A 45 -3.06 1.92 4.17
N LYS A 46 -3.37 1.07 5.16
CA LYS A 46 -4.61 1.16 5.95
C LYS A 46 -4.72 2.48 6.71
N MET A 47 -3.63 2.94 7.33
CA MET A 47 -3.57 4.24 8.00
C MET A 47 -3.81 5.37 6.99
N GLY A 48 -3.07 5.41 5.88
CA GLY A 48 -3.23 6.45 4.85
C GLY A 48 -4.61 6.46 4.21
N HIS A 49 -5.20 5.28 3.99
CA HIS A 49 -6.57 5.14 3.48
C HIS A 49 -7.60 5.67 4.48
N SER A 50 -7.45 5.33 5.77
CA SER A 50 -8.32 5.84 6.84
C SER A 50 -8.23 7.36 6.95
N ASP A 51 -7.01 7.91 6.94
CA ASP A 51 -6.76 9.35 7.04
C ASP A 51 -7.32 10.12 5.83
N GLY A 52 -7.12 9.57 4.62
CA GLY A 52 -7.67 10.14 3.38
C GLY A 52 -9.19 10.16 3.35
N ARG A 53 -9.85 9.15 3.95
CA ARG A 53 -11.31 9.12 4.07
C ARG A 53 -11.84 10.03 5.18
N GLN A 54 -11.14 10.15 6.31
CA GLN A 54 -11.57 11.03 7.41
C GLN A 54 -11.45 12.51 7.04
N LYS A 55 -10.43 12.91 6.27
CA LYS A 55 -10.28 14.29 5.79
C LYS A 55 -11.14 14.63 4.56
N GLY A 56 -11.82 13.63 3.99
CA GLY A 56 -12.55 13.71 2.72
C GLY A 56 -14.08 13.90 2.81
N ALA A 57 -14.66 14.23 3.96
CA ALA A 57 -16.10 14.57 4.06
C ALA A 57 -16.26 16.02 4.58
N PRO A 58 -16.70 16.96 3.72
CA PRO A 58 -18.08 16.98 3.24
C PRO A 58 -18.26 17.20 1.72
N PHE A 59 -17.26 16.92 0.89
CA PHE A 59 -17.41 17.00 -0.58
C PHE A 59 -17.21 15.63 -1.20
N ASN A 60 -18.22 15.19 -1.95
CA ASN A 60 -18.24 13.92 -2.69
C ASN A 60 -16.86 13.59 -3.30
N PRO A 61 -16.23 12.46 -2.97
CA PRO A 61 -14.93 12.10 -3.53
C PRO A 61 -14.95 11.88 -5.05
N CYS A 62 -16.14 11.77 -5.65
CA CYS A 62 -16.34 11.70 -7.10
C CYS A 62 -16.54 13.06 -7.79
N SER A 63 -16.59 14.18 -7.08
CA SER A 63 -16.80 15.51 -7.72
C SER A 63 -15.56 16.07 -8.42
N LEU A 64 -14.38 15.51 -8.14
CA LEU A 64 -13.09 15.93 -8.71
C LEU A 64 -12.49 14.91 -9.68
N CYS A 65 -13.15 13.77 -9.90
CA CYS A 65 -12.72 12.80 -10.90
C CYS A 65 -13.27 13.20 -12.29
N PRO A 66 -12.42 13.55 -13.26
CA PRO A 66 -12.87 14.06 -14.56
C PRO A 66 -13.48 12.98 -15.49
N HIS A 67 -13.70 11.75 -15.01
CA HIS A 67 -14.01 10.59 -15.84
C HIS A 67 -15.46 10.10 -15.78
N GLN A 68 -16.40 10.93 -15.34
CA GLN A 68 -17.83 10.63 -15.45
C GLN A 68 -18.51 11.63 -16.39
N SER A 69 -18.21 11.50 -17.68
CA SER A 69 -19.02 12.04 -18.78
C SER A 69 -19.31 10.90 -19.75
N ALA A 70 -20.42 10.19 -19.47
CA ALA A 70 -21.31 9.54 -20.43
C ALA A 70 -22.54 9.03 -19.67
#